data_AF-A0A6P1U593-F1
#
_entry.id   AF-A0A6P1U593-F1
#
_cell.length_a   1.000
_cell.length_b   1.000
_cell.length_c   1.000
_cell.angle_alpha   90.00
_cell.angle_beta   90.00
_cell.angle_gamma   90.00
#
_symmetry.space_group_name_H-M   'P 1'
#
loop_
_entity.id
_entity.type
_entity.pdbx_description
1 polymer ?
#
loop_
_entity_poly.entity_id
_entity_poly.type
_entity_poly.pdbx_seq_one_letter_code
_entity_poly.pdbx_strand_id
1 'polypeptide(L)'
;MKPWFVRFVLAFAVASMASAIAVAQNAPAADSRIVQSRDRTAIDADLDERLARDWGLQNEEWARYRQLMQGPLGVYSPGLDPFTALGIEARTDEERRRYAELQVQAEARRVEKLLAYQHAYDDAWKRLHPTLQPVVLTDAGATPATSGALGRLAVFVKDDCPPCEQRVRQLQTAGTAFDLYMVGSRQDDARIRQWAAKAGIEPAKVRARTITLNHDAGRWLSIGVPGELPAVVREVNGQWLRQ
;
A
#
# COMPACT_ATOMS: atom_id res chain seq x y z
N MET A 1 23.75 -34.49 -83.96
CA MET A 1 23.40 -35.62 -84.85
C MET A 1 23.18 -36.85 -83.99
N LYS A 2 21.95 -37.40 -84.00
CA LYS A 2 21.62 -38.70 -83.40
C LYS A 2 22.32 -39.81 -84.19
N PRO A 3 22.55 -40.96 -83.56
CA PRO A 3 21.98 -42.16 -84.15
C PRO A 3 21.04 -42.87 -83.19
N TRP A 4 20.10 -43.53 -83.83
CA TRP A 4 18.90 -44.18 -83.33
C TRP A 4 18.98 -45.66 -83.74
N PHE A 5 18.36 -46.53 -82.94
CA PHE A 5 17.97 -47.92 -83.23
C PHE A 5 19.07 -49.02 -83.24
N VAL A 6 18.81 -50.31 -82.95
CA VAL A 6 17.90 -51.09 -82.08
C VAL A 6 18.24 -52.58 -82.29
N ARG A 7 17.88 -53.46 -81.33
CA ARG A 7 17.84 -54.95 -81.31
C ARG A 7 19.17 -55.67 -80.97
N PHE A 8 19.26 -56.83 -80.30
CA PHE A 8 18.38 -57.94 -79.86
C PHE A 8 19.09 -58.53 -78.58
N VAL A 9 18.46 -59.14 -77.57
CA VAL A 9 18.15 -60.58 -77.44
C VAL A 9 17.42 -60.80 -76.10
N LEU A 10 16.40 -61.65 -76.12
CA LEU A 10 15.64 -62.17 -74.97
C LEU A 10 16.54 -62.99 -74.02
N ALA A 11 16.48 -62.73 -72.72
CA ALA A 11 16.80 -63.72 -71.70
C ALA A 11 15.76 -63.64 -70.58
N PHE A 12 14.92 -64.67 -70.51
CA PHE A 12 14.02 -64.95 -69.40
C PHE A 12 14.87 -65.38 -68.20
N ALA A 13 14.86 -64.60 -67.12
CA ALA A 13 15.32 -65.06 -65.81
C ALA A 13 14.31 -64.61 -64.77
N VAL A 14 13.42 -65.53 -64.41
CA VAL A 14 12.54 -65.41 -63.25
C VAL A 14 13.41 -65.61 -62.02
N ALA A 15 13.70 -64.52 -61.30
CA ALA A 15 14.28 -64.57 -59.96
C ALA A 15 13.32 -63.87 -59.01
N SER A 16 12.71 -64.67 -58.14
CA SER A 16 11.68 -64.31 -57.18
C SER A 16 12.01 -63.03 -56.39
N MET A 17 11.09 -62.08 -56.43
CA MET A 17 11.00 -61.00 -55.44
C MET A 17 10.75 -61.63 -54.06
N ALA A 18 11.80 -61.73 -53.24
CA ALA A 18 11.62 -61.71 -51.80
C ALA A 18 11.43 -60.24 -51.41
N SER A 19 10.17 -59.78 -51.43
CA SER A 19 9.80 -58.50 -50.82
C SER A 19 10.12 -58.59 -49.33
N ALA A 20 11.17 -57.90 -48.90
CA ALA A 20 11.36 -57.59 -47.50
C ALA A 20 10.14 -56.76 -47.07
N ILE A 21 9.26 -57.35 -46.26
CA ILE A 21 8.26 -56.58 -45.52
C ILE A 21 9.06 -55.77 -44.51
N ALA A 22 9.44 -54.55 -44.87
CA ALA A 22 9.74 -53.53 -43.90
C ALA A 22 8.43 -53.27 -43.15
N VAL A 23 8.26 -53.95 -42.01
CA VAL A 23 7.27 -53.53 -41.02
C VAL A 23 7.70 -52.13 -40.62
N ALA A 24 7.02 -51.11 -41.14
CA ALA A 24 7.10 -49.77 -40.58
C ALA A 24 6.64 -49.90 -39.13
N GLN A 25 7.59 -49.91 -38.19
CA GLN A 25 7.30 -49.71 -36.79
C GLN A 25 6.78 -48.28 -36.65
N ASN A 26 5.48 -48.09 -36.84
CA ASN A 26 4.78 -46.97 -36.24
C ASN A 26 4.75 -47.21 -34.73
N ALA A 27 5.88 -46.95 -34.09
CA ALA A 27 6.04 -46.89 -32.65
C ALA A 27 5.25 -45.68 -32.08
N PRO A 28 5.01 -45.61 -30.76
CA PRO A 28 3.83 -45.04 -30.11
C PRO A 28 3.87 -43.51 -30.01
N ALA A 29 3.79 -42.81 -31.15
CA ALA A 29 3.71 -41.35 -31.14
C ALA A 29 2.34 -40.85 -30.62
N ALA A 30 1.26 -41.60 -30.85
CA ALA A 30 -0.09 -41.24 -30.39
C ALA A 30 -0.26 -41.45 -28.87
N ASP A 31 0.17 -42.58 -28.34
CA ASP A 31 0.08 -42.90 -26.91
C ASP A 31 0.97 -41.96 -26.08
N SER A 32 2.20 -41.71 -26.54
CA SER A 32 3.11 -40.76 -25.88
C SER A 32 2.55 -39.33 -25.88
N ARG A 33 1.85 -38.91 -26.94
CA ARG A 33 1.25 -37.57 -27.02
C ARG A 33 0.01 -37.43 -26.15
N ILE A 34 -0.80 -38.48 -26.04
CA ILE A 34 -1.98 -38.51 -25.16
C ILE A 34 -1.55 -38.51 -23.68
N VAL A 35 -0.57 -39.34 -23.30
CA VAL A 35 0.00 -39.35 -21.94
C VAL A 35 0.61 -37.99 -21.59
N GLN A 36 1.44 -37.43 -22.46
CA GLN A 36 2.04 -36.10 -22.24
C GLN A 36 1.00 -34.98 -22.15
N SER A 37 -0.10 -35.06 -22.91
CA SER A 37 -1.19 -34.08 -22.83
C SER A 37 -1.97 -34.20 -21.51
N ARG A 38 -2.21 -35.42 -21.04
CA ARG A 38 -2.92 -35.70 -19.79
C ARG A 38 -2.10 -35.27 -18.58
N ASP A 39 -0.80 -35.52 -18.59
CA ASP A 39 0.11 -35.09 -17.53
C ASP A 39 0.18 -33.56 -17.44
N ARG A 40 0.20 -32.85 -18.58
CA ARG A 40 0.19 -31.39 -18.59
C ARG A 40 -1.12 -30.82 -18.03
N THR A 41 -2.27 -31.37 -18.43
CA THR A 41 -3.57 -30.96 -17.88
C THR A 41 -3.67 -31.21 -16.37
N ALA A 42 -3.09 -32.31 -15.86
CA ALA A 42 -3.06 -32.59 -14.43
C ALA A 42 -2.19 -31.59 -13.66
N ILE A 43 -1.02 -31.22 -14.21
CA ILE A 43 -0.14 -30.20 -13.62
C ILE A 43 -0.82 -28.83 -13.59
N ASP A 44 -1.48 -28.44 -14.67
CA ASP A 44 -2.18 -27.16 -14.76
C ASP A 44 -3.34 -27.07 -13.73
N ALA A 45 -4.10 -28.16 -13.57
CA ALA A 45 -5.18 -28.23 -12.59
C ALA A 45 -4.68 -28.14 -11.13
N ASP A 46 -3.57 -28.81 -10.81
CA ASP A 46 -2.93 -28.75 -9.48
C ASP A 46 -2.35 -27.35 -9.19
N LEU A 47 -1.81 -26.68 -10.21
CA LEU A 47 -1.40 -25.27 -10.11
C LEU A 47 -2.59 -24.35 -9.83
N ASP A 48 -3.69 -24.53 -10.55
CA ASP A 48 -4.90 -23.74 -10.36
C ASP A 48 -5.51 -23.91 -8.96
N GLU A 49 -5.54 -25.14 -8.47
CA GLU A 49 -6.05 -25.44 -7.13
C GLU A 49 -5.16 -24.81 -6.04
N ARG A 50 -3.84 -24.82 -6.23
CA ARG A 50 -2.92 -24.07 -5.35
C ARG A 50 -3.18 -22.57 -5.40
N LEU A 51 -3.29 -21.98 -6.58
CA LEU A 51 -3.51 -20.54 -6.73
C LEU A 51 -4.86 -20.13 -6.12
N ALA A 52 -5.92 -20.90 -6.33
CA ALA A 52 -7.20 -20.69 -5.67
C ALA A 52 -7.05 -20.66 -4.14
N ARG A 53 -6.35 -21.65 -3.56
CA ARG A 53 -6.07 -21.70 -2.12
C ARG A 53 -5.23 -20.52 -1.61
N ASP A 54 -4.19 -20.13 -2.32
CA ASP A 54 -3.31 -19.01 -1.92
C ASP A 54 -4.08 -17.68 -1.88
N TRP A 55 -5.05 -17.54 -2.77
CA TRP A 55 -6.01 -16.42 -2.79
C TRP A 55 -7.22 -16.64 -1.87
N GLY A 56 -7.37 -17.78 -1.20
CA GLY A 56 -8.55 -18.08 -0.38
C GLY A 56 -9.86 -18.14 -1.17
N LEU A 57 -9.78 -18.44 -2.47
CA LEU A 57 -10.89 -18.59 -3.39
C LEU A 57 -11.27 -20.06 -3.57
N GLN A 58 -12.53 -20.32 -3.91
CA GLN A 58 -12.94 -21.63 -4.41
C GLN A 58 -12.40 -21.86 -5.84
N ASN A 59 -12.29 -23.13 -6.24
CA ASN A 59 -11.79 -23.50 -7.57
C ASN A 59 -12.63 -22.88 -8.71
N GLU A 60 -13.94 -22.79 -8.51
CA GLU A 60 -14.87 -22.18 -9.47
C GLU A 60 -14.67 -20.66 -9.57
N GLU A 61 -14.33 -20.00 -8.47
CA GLU A 61 -14.04 -18.56 -8.43
C GLU A 61 -12.73 -18.25 -9.16
N TRP A 62 -11.71 -19.10 -8.95
CA TRP A 62 -10.44 -19.01 -9.69
C TRP A 62 -10.62 -19.26 -11.19
N ALA A 63 -11.42 -20.27 -11.57
CA ALA A 63 -11.75 -20.54 -12.97
C ALA A 63 -12.46 -19.35 -13.63
N ARG A 64 -13.44 -18.75 -12.93
CA ARG A 64 -14.13 -17.54 -13.38
C ARG A 64 -13.16 -16.37 -13.55
N TYR A 65 -12.28 -16.13 -12.59
CA TYR A 65 -11.24 -15.10 -12.69
C TYR A 65 -10.42 -15.25 -13.99
N ARG A 66 -9.89 -16.44 -14.26
CA ARG A 66 -9.11 -16.68 -15.49
C ARG A 66 -9.91 -16.43 -16.75
N GLN A 67 -11.18 -16.83 -16.78
CA GLN A 67 -12.05 -16.57 -17.93
C GLN A 67 -12.27 -15.06 -18.15
N LEU A 68 -12.50 -14.29 -17.07
CA LEU A 68 -12.66 -12.84 -17.15
C LEU A 68 -11.39 -12.15 -17.67
N MET A 69 -10.22 -12.59 -17.20
CA MET A 69 -8.93 -12.07 -17.64
C MET A 69 -8.55 -12.47 -19.08
N GLN A 70 -9.18 -13.50 -19.64
CA GLN A 70 -9.07 -13.82 -21.07
C GLN A 70 -10.03 -13.00 -21.94
N GLY A 71 -10.98 -12.28 -21.32
CA GLY A 71 -11.97 -11.46 -21.98
C GLY A 71 -11.65 -9.95 -21.99
N PRO A 72 -12.65 -9.10 -22.27
CA PRO A 72 -12.47 -7.65 -22.36
C PRO A 72 -11.85 -7.03 -21.10
N LEU A 73 -12.19 -7.52 -19.90
CA LEU A 73 -11.61 -7.00 -18.65
C LEU A 73 -10.09 -7.14 -18.64
N GLY A 74 -9.54 -8.29 -19.02
CA GLY A 74 -8.10 -8.49 -19.07
C GLY A 74 -7.40 -7.72 -20.20
N VAL A 75 -8.12 -7.38 -21.27
CA VAL A 75 -7.61 -6.48 -22.33
C VAL A 75 -7.47 -5.06 -21.79
N TYR A 76 -8.48 -4.55 -21.07
CA TYR A 76 -8.46 -3.20 -20.51
C TYR A 76 -7.57 -3.08 -19.27
N SER A 77 -7.49 -4.13 -18.45
CA SER A 77 -6.76 -4.14 -17.17
C SER A 77 -5.90 -5.40 -17.03
N PRO A 78 -4.78 -5.51 -17.78
CA PRO A 78 -3.86 -6.63 -17.63
C PRO A 78 -3.29 -6.71 -16.20
N GLY A 79 -3.16 -7.92 -15.65
CA GLY A 79 -2.55 -8.14 -14.34
C GLY A 79 -3.42 -7.74 -13.13
N LEU A 80 -4.72 -7.52 -13.34
CA LEU A 80 -5.66 -7.26 -12.25
C LEU A 80 -5.72 -8.45 -11.28
N ASP A 81 -5.77 -8.15 -9.98
CA ASP A 81 -5.86 -9.17 -8.96
C ASP A 81 -7.23 -9.89 -9.00
N PRO A 82 -7.32 -11.13 -8.51
CA PRO A 82 -8.54 -11.93 -8.56
C PRO A 82 -9.75 -11.31 -7.87
N PHE A 83 -9.57 -10.66 -6.71
CA PHE A 83 -10.71 -10.09 -5.97
C PHE A 83 -11.26 -8.87 -6.68
N THR A 84 -10.40 -7.98 -7.17
CA THR A 84 -10.83 -6.81 -7.95
C THR A 84 -11.50 -7.23 -9.25
N ALA A 85 -10.94 -8.21 -9.97
CA ALA A 85 -11.54 -8.72 -11.20
C ALA A 85 -12.93 -9.34 -10.96
N LEU A 86 -13.05 -10.20 -9.96
CA LEU A 86 -14.34 -10.83 -9.59
C LEU A 86 -15.34 -9.81 -9.02
N GLY A 87 -14.87 -8.78 -8.33
CA GLY A 87 -15.70 -7.72 -7.76
C GLY A 87 -16.24 -6.74 -8.81
N ILE A 88 -15.46 -6.38 -9.83
CA ILE A 88 -15.92 -5.55 -10.95
C ILE A 88 -17.02 -6.27 -11.73
N GLU A 89 -16.81 -7.56 -12.01
CA GLU A 89 -17.70 -8.42 -12.79
C GLU A 89 -18.68 -9.22 -11.92
N ALA A 90 -18.92 -8.78 -10.68
CA ALA A 90 -19.81 -9.44 -9.73
C ALA A 90 -21.26 -9.49 -10.26
N ARG A 91 -21.96 -10.62 -10.04
CA ARG A 91 -23.34 -10.81 -10.53
C ARG A 91 -24.38 -10.20 -9.61
N THR A 92 -24.04 -10.03 -8.35
CA THR A 92 -24.91 -9.43 -7.32
C THR A 92 -24.13 -8.48 -6.43
N ASP A 93 -24.83 -7.64 -5.69
CA ASP A 93 -24.20 -6.73 -4.74
C ASP A 93 -23.58 -7.46 -3.54
N GLU A 94 -24.10 -8.64 -3.18
CA GLU A 94 -23.49 -9.52 -2.18
C GLU A 94 -22.17 -10.09 -2.67
N GLU A 95 -22.08 -10.58 -3.92
CA GLU A 95 -20.80 -11.01 -4.52
C GLU A 95 -19.80 -9.85 -4.52
N ARG A 96 -20.24 -8.67 -4.97
CA ARG A 96 -19.40 -7.46 -5.05
C ARG A 96 -18.85 -7.08 -3.68
N ARG A 97 -19.69 -7.10 -2.65
CA ARG A 97 -19.30 -6.79 -1.26
C ARG A 97 -18.32 -7.81 -0.72
N ARG A 98 -18.58 -9.12 -0.91
CA ARG A 98 -17.70 -10.19 -0.44
C ARG A 98 -16.28 -10.04 -1.02
N TYR A 99 -16.14 -9.80 -2.32
CA TYR A 99 -14.82 -9.64 -2.93
C TYR A 99 -14.12 -8.35 -2.49
N ALA A 100 -14.87 -7.25 -2.28
CA ALA A 100 -14.30 -6.03 -1.73
C ALA A 100 -13.75 -6.23 -0.29
N GLU A 101 -14.49 -6.94 0.56
CA GLU A 101 -14.05 -7.27 1.91
C GLU A 101 -12.81 -8.19 1.91
N LEU A 102 -12.77 -9.20 1.03
CA LEU A 102 -11.59 -10.06 0.85
C LEU A 102 -10.37 -9.26 0.40
N GLN A 103 -10.52 -8.31 -0.52
CA GLN A 103 -9.45 -7.43 -0.97
C GLN A 103 -8.90 -6.57 0.18
N VAL A 104 -9.77 -5.96 0.97
CA VAL A 104 -9.36 -5.13 2.12
C VAL A 104 -8.57 -5.96 3.13
N GLN A 105 -9.03 -7.18 3.44
CA GLN A 105 -8.31 -8.07 4.35
C GLN A 105 -6.96 -8.52 3.80
N ALA A 106 -6.88 -8.81 2.49
CA ALA A 106 -5.63 -9.16 1.84
C ALA A 106 -4.62 -8.01 1.86
N GLU A 107 -5.07 -6.78 1.60
CA GLU A 107 -4.22 -5.60 1.64
C GLU A 107 -3.76 -5.28 3.07
N ALA A 108 -4.63 -5.43 4.07
CA ALA A 108 -4.24 -5.28 5.48
C ALA A 108 -3.08 -6.23 5.84
N ARG A 109 -3.22 -7.53 5.51
CA ARG A 109 -2.14 -8.51 5.73
C ARG A 109 -0.87 -8.19 4.95
N ARG A 110 -1.00 -7.64 3.73
CA ARG A 110 0.15 -7.22 2.92
C ARG A 110 0.88 -6.05 3.57
N VAL A 111 0.16 -5.03 4.03
CA VAL A 111 0.73 -3.87 4.72
C VAL A 111 1.42 -4.27 6.01
N GLU A 112 0.84 -5.19 6.80
CA GLU A 112 1.48 -5.73 8.00
C GLU A 112 2.84 -6.37 7.69
N LYS A 113 2.92 -7.20 6.63
CA LYS A 113 4.18 -7.80 6.19
C LYS A 113 5.19 -6.77 5.72
N LEU A 114 4.75 -5.76 4.97
CA LEU A 114 5.61 -4.67 4.50
C LEU A 114 6.16 -3.86 5.67
N LEU A 115 5.34 -3.56 6.68
CA LEU A 115 5.77 -2.84 7.87
C LEU A 115 6.77 -3.66 8.70
N ALA A 116 6.51 -4.95 8.87
CA ALA A 116 7.44 -5.86 9.54
C ALA A 116 8.80 -5.90 8.83
N TYR A 117 8.80 -5.95 7.49
CA TYR A 117 10.02 -5.88 6.70
C TYR A 117 10.70 -4.50 6.80
N GLN A 118 9.94 -3.41 6.78
CA GLN A 118 10.49 -2.05 6.92
C GLN A 118 11.25 -1.90 8.24
N HIS A 119 10.69 -2.37 9.35
CA HIS A 119 11.40 -2.35 10.64
C HIS A 119 12.71 -3.13 10.58
N ALA A 120 12.69 -4.34 9.99
CA ALA A 120 13.89 -5.15 9.83
C ALA A 120 14.93 -4.47 8.93
N TYR A 121 14.48 -3.77 7.89
CA TYR A 121 15.33 -2.99 7.00
C TYR A 121 15.96 -1.80 7.73
N ASP A 122 15.19 -1.04 8.52
CA ASP A 122 15.68 0.10 9.29
C ASP A 122 16.75 -0.33 10.32
N ASP A 123 16.54 -1.46 10.98
CA ASP A 123 17.51 -2.01 11.92
C ASP A 123 18.75 -2.56 11.22
N ALA A 124 18.60 -3.17 10.04
CA ALA A 124 19.73 -3.54 9.21
C ALA A 124 20.54 -2.30 8.78
N TRP A 125 19.88 -1.21 8.41
CA TRP A 125 20.52 0.04 8.01
C TRP A 125 21.39 0.62 9.13
N LYS A 126 20.85 0.72 10.36
CA LYS A 126 21.61 1.22 11.53
C LYS A 126 22.87 0.39 11.79
N ARG A 127 22.77 -0.94 11.64
CA ARG A 127 23.88 -1.87 11.88
C ARG A 127 24.95 -1.80 10.78
N LEU A 128 24.54 -1.69 9.52
CA LEU A 128 25.45 -1.73 8.37
C LEU A 128 26.03 -0.36 8.02
N HIS A 129 25.33 0.73 8.37
CA HIS A 129 25.72 2.11 8.04
C HIS A 129 25.63 3.07 9.24
N PRO A 130 26.33 2.80 10.37
CA PRO A 130 26.18 3.57 11.61
C PRO A 130 26.68 5.02 11.52
N THR A 131 27.56 5.33 10.57
CA THR A 131 28.12 6.68 10.37
C THR A 131 27.28 7.53 9.41
N LEU A 132 26.31 6.94 8.70
CA LEU A 132 25.42 7.67 7.81
C LEU A 132 24.17 8.06 8.60
N GLN A 133 24.08 9.35 8.92
CA GLN A 133 22.88 9.92 9.55
C GLN A 133 21.75 10.00 8.51
N PRO A 134 20.54 9.51 8.83
CA PRO A 134 19.37 9.77 8.01
C PRO A 134 19.15 11.29 7.86
N VAL A 135 18.80 11.73 6.66
CA VAL A 135 18.40 13.12 6.44
C VAL A 135 17.03 13.30 7.10
N VAL A 136 17.02 13.88 8.29
CA VAL A 136 15.78 14.41 8.88
C VAL A 136 15.54 15.76 8.21
N LEU A 137 14.72 15.76 7.16
CA LEU A 137 14.18 16.99 6.62
C LEU A 137 13.23 17.57 7.67
N THR A 138 13.72 18.47 8.50
CA THR A 138 12.86 19.46 9.13
C THR A 138 12.41 20.38 8.02
N ASP A 139 11.14 20.34 7.65
CA ASP A 139 10.58 21.21 6.61
C ASP A 139 11.05 22.66 6.80
N ALA A 140 11.93 23.09 5.91
CA ALA A 140 12.36 24.48 5.82
C ALA A 140 11.28 25.24 5.03
N GLY A 141 10.13 25.52 5.67
CA GLY A 141 9.11 26.38 5.07
C GLY A 141 7.68 26.19 5.58
N ALA A 142 7.35 25.01 6.12
CA ALA A 142 6.20 24.84 7.00
C ALA A 142 6.76 24.79 8.42
N THR A 143 6.30 25.64 9.33
CA THR A 143 6.60 25.49 10.75
C THR A 143 6.29 24.05 11.14
N PRO A 144 7.30 23.22 11.47
CA PRO A 144 7.02 21.86 11.87
C PRO A 144 6.16 21.98 13.12
N ALA A 145 5.04 21.27 13.15
CA ALA A 145 4.53 20.81 14.41
C ALA A 145 5.66 19.98 15.04
N THR A 146 6.51 20.62 15.83
CA THR A 146 7.39 19.96 16.78
C THR A 146 6.51 19.38 17.89
N SER A 147 5.68 18.39 17.52
CA SER A 147 5.27 17.28 18.39
C SER A 147 6.42 16.27 18.56
N GLY A 148 7.66 16.68 18.29
CA GLY A 148 8.89 15.93 18.61
C GLY A 148 9.54 16.35 19.93
N ALA A 149 9.00 17.34 20.64
CA ALA A 149 9.32 17.50 22.05
C ALA A 149 8.36 16.60 22.83
N LEU A 150 8.85 15.45 23.28
CA LEU A 150 8.21 14.65 24.33
C LEU A 150 7.65 15.59 25.41
N GLY A 151 6.33 15.85 25.39
CA GLY A 151 5.60 16.49 26.48
C GLY A 151 5.37 18.01 26.49
N ARG A 152 5.61 18.78 25.42
CA ARG A 152 5.17 20.21 25.40
C ARG A 152 3.64 20.32 25.32
N LEU A 153 3.07 21.23 26.11
CA LEU A 153 1.62 21.45 26.13
C LEU A 153 1.19 22.29 24.93
N ALA A 154 0.10 21.91 24.27
CA ALA A 154 -0.61 22.79 23.34
C ALA A 154 -1.75 23.49 24.09
N VAL A 155 -1.78 24.82 24.03
CA VAL A 155 -2.74 25.66 24.75
C VAL A 155 -3.60 26.41 23.74
N PHE A 156 -4.85 26.01 23.60
CA PHE A 156 -5.81 26.65 22.71
C PHE A 156 -6.57 27.73 23.45
N VAL A 157 -6.61 28.92 22.87
CA VAL A 157 -7.27 30.10 23.44
C VAL A 157 -8.09 30.81 22.39
N LYS A 158 -9.04 31.63 22.83
CA LYS A 158 -9.79 32.56 21.97
C LYS A 158 -9.69 33.96 22.54
N ASP A 159 -10.05 34.93 21.71
CA ASP A 159 -10.26 36.30 22.15
C ASP A 159 -11.43 36.40 23.13
N ASP A 160 -11.49 37.49 23.91
CA ASP A 160 -12.55 37.72 24.90
C ASP A 160 -12.77 36.53 25.84
N CYS A 161 -11.67 35.93 26.30
CA CYS A 161 -11.66 34.77 27.18
C CYS A 161 -10.79 35.03 28.43
N PRO A 162 -11.35 35.64 29.50
CA PRO A 162 -10.62 35.83 30.75
C PRO A 162 -10.03 34.54 31.35
N PRO A 163 -10.73 33.38 31.32
CA PRO A 163 -10.14 32.11 31.75
C PRO A 163 -8.89 31.71 30.96
N CYS A 164 -8.84 32.05 29.65
CA CYS A 164 -7.68 31.78 28.80
C CYS A 164 -6.47 32.57 29.24
N GLU A 165 -6.65 33.87 29.52
CA GLU A 165 -5.57 34.73 30.03
C GLU A 165 -5.04 34.23 31.38
N GLN A 166 -5.95 33.86 32.30
CA GLN A 166 -5.55 33.32 33.61
C GLN A 166 -4.78 32.00 33.48
N ARG A 167 -5.25 31.08 32.64
CA ARG A 167 -4.59 29.78 32.46
C ARG A 167 -3.19 29.91 31.88
N VAL A 168 -3.02 30.80 30.90
CA VAL A 168 -1.72 31.08 30.28
C VAL A 168 -0.76 31.73 31.28
N ARG A 169 -1.23 32.68 32.09
CA ARG A 169 -0.42 33.25 33.19
C ARG A 169 0.06 32.18 34.17
N GLN A 170 -0.83 31.28 34.59
CA GLN A 170 -0.46 30.19 35.49
C GLN A 170 0.62 29.27 34.91
N LEU A 171 0.48 28.85 33.65
CA LEU A 171 1.47 28.01 32.97
C LEU A 171 2.82 28.71 32.83
N GLN A 172 2.80 30.00 32.48
CA GLN A 172 4.01 30.81 32.39
C GLN A 172 4.73 30.98 33.73
N THR A 173 4.00 31.20 34.82
CA THR A 173 4.56 31.34 36.18
C THR A 173 5.13 30.03 36.69
N ALA A 174 4.53 28.89 36.32
CA ALA A 174 5.05 27.56 36.62
C ALA A 174 6.33 27.20 35.83
N GLY A 175 6.75 28.04 34.87
CA GLY A 175 7.90 27.76 34.00
C GLY A 175 7.62 26.68 32.96
N THR A 176 6.36 26.31 32.75
CA THR A 176 5.98 25.27 31.79
C THR A 176 6.19 25.79 30.37
N ALA A 177 6.89 25.00 29.55
CA ALA A 177 7.00 25.28 28.13
C ALA A 177 5.71 24.86 27.40
N PHE A 178 5.14 25.75 26.59
CA PHE A 178 3.91 25.47 25.87
C PHE A 178 3.81 26.22 24.55
N ASP A 179 3.01 25.67 23.65
CA ASP A 179 2.73 26.25 22.36
C ASP A 179 1.30 26.77 22.36
N LEU A 180 1.14 28.09 22.24
CA LEU A 180 -0.16 28.75 22.28
C LEU A 180 -0.77 28.81 20.87
N TYR A 181 -2.03 28.43 20.74
CA TYR A 181 -2.79 28.45 19.49
C TYR A 181 -4.04 29.33 19.66
N MET A 182 -4.10 30.44 18.93
CA MET A 182 -5.27 31.34 18.97
C MET A 182 -6.32 30.93 17.93
N VAL A 183 -7.44 30.42 18.43
CA VAL A 183 -8.65 30.07 17.67
C VAL A 183 -9.35 31.34 17.18
N GLY A 184 -9.76 31.34 15.91
CA GLY A 184 -10.45 32.49 15.32
C GLY A 184 -9.57 33.73 15.10
N SER A 185 -8.24 33.57 15.13
CA SER A 185 -7.29 34.66 14.87
C SER A 185 -7.31 35.20 13.43
N ARG A 186 -7.90 34.47 12.47
CA ARG A 186 -7.99 34.85 11.05
C ARG A 186 -6.64 35.16 10.39
N GLN A 187 -5.58 34.49 10.83
CA GLN A 187 -4.20 34.75 10.38
C GLN A 187 -3.73 36.20 10.63
N ASP A 188 -4.35 36.88 11.60
CA ASP A 188 -3.94 38.22 12.03
C ASP A 188 -2.93 38.13 13.18
N ASP A 189 -1.66 38.25 12.82
CA ASP A 189 -0.54 38.31 13.73
C ASP A 189 -0.67 39.40 14.81
N ALA A 190 -1.20 40.58 14.44
CA ALA A 190 -1.31 41.71 15.36
C ALA A 190 -2.27 41.37 16.50
N ARG A 191 -3.35 40.65 16.18
CA ARG A 191 -4.32 40.16 17.15
C ARG A 191 -3.69 39.21 18.16
N ILE A 192 -2.89 38.24 17.72
CA ILE A 192 -2.18 37.31 18.62
C ILE A 192 -1.20 38.08 19.51
N ARG A 193 -0.44 39.02 18.96
CA ARG A 193 0.51 39.83 19.73
C ARG A 193 -0.17 40.69 20.79
N GLN A 194 -1.28 41.34 20.45
CA GLN A 194 -2.07 42.13 21.40
C GLN A 194 -2.67 41.25 22.50
N TRP A 195 -3.23 40.11 22.13
CA TRP A 195 -3.76 39.14 23.10
C TRP A 195 -2.66 38.64 24.04
N ALA A 196 -1.48 38.29 23.52
CA ALA A 196 -0.34 37.84 24.32
C ALA A 196 0.14 38.91 25.31
N ALA A 197 0.21 40.17 24.87
CA ALA A 197 0.55 41.29 25.73
C ALA A 197 -0.49 41.50 26.85
N LYS A 198 -1.78 41.43 26.53
CA LYS A 198 -2.89 41.51 27.50
C LYS A 198 -2.87 40.34 28.50
N ALA A 199 -2.55 39.13 28.03
CA ALA A 199 -2.37 37.96 28.88
C ALA A 199 -1.12 38.06 29.76
N GLY A 200 -0.21 39.02 29.52
CA GLY A 200 1.02 39.18 30.30
C GLY A 200 2.10 38.17 29.92
N ILE A 201 2.09 37.65 28.69
CA ILE A 201 3.17 36.79 28.19
C ILE A 201 4.45 37.61 28.06
N GLU A 202 5.51 37.16 28.72
CA GLU A 202 6.81 37.81 28.71
C GLU A 202 7.47 37.66 27.33
N PRO A 203 7.83 38.76 26.64
CA PRO A 203 8.47 38.70 25.32
C PRO A 203 9.79 37.90 25.33
N ALA A 204 10.50 37.87 26.46
CA ALA A 204 11.71 37.08 26.62
C ALA A 204 11.45 35.57 26.50
N LYS A 205 10.34 35.06 27.06
CA LYS A 205 9.94 33.65 26.96
C LYS A 205 9.50 33.27 25.56
N VAL A 206 8.96 34.22 24.80
CA VAL A 206 8.65 34.04 23.36
C VAL A 206 9.93 33.99 22.53
N ARG A 207 10.85 34.94 22.73
CA ARG A 207 12.15 34.94 22.04
C ARG A 207 12.97 33.69 22.34
N ALA A 208 12.92 33.19 23.57
CA ALA A 208 13.58 31.95 24.00
C ALA A 208 12.86 30.67 23.54
N ARG A 209 11.69 30.78 22.87
CA ARG A 209 10.83 29.65 22.45
C ARG A 209 10.36 28.75 23.60
N THR A 210 10.39 29.24 24.83
CA THR A 210 9.70 28.60 25.96
C THR A 210 8.19 28.66 25.76
N ILE A 211 7.71 29.78 25.22
CA ILE A 211 6.31 29.96 24.80
C ILE A 211 6.31 30.27 23.31
N THR A 212 5.51 29.59 22.50
CA THR A 212 5.30 29.98 21.09
C THR A 212 3.91 30.57 20.92
N LEU A 213 3.77 31.49 19.97
CA LEU A 213 2.49 32.10 19.61
C LEU A 213 2.13 31.66 18.20
N ASN A 214 1.01 30.95 18.03
CA ASN A 214 0.61 30.35 16.76
C ASN A 214 -0.85 30.65 16.44
N HIS A 215 -1.18 30.66 15.15
CA HIS A 215 -2.55 30.56 14.69
C HIS A 215 -3.06 29.13 14.85
N ASP A 216 -4.31 28.98 15.27
CA ASP A 216 -4.94 27.67 15.35
C ASP A 216 -5.05 26.98 13.96
N ALA A 217 -5.41 27.74 12.92
CA ALA A 217 -5.58 27.24 11.56
C ALA A 217 -6.47 25.97 11.44
N GLY A 218 -7.45 25.78 12.33
CA GLY A 218 -8.34 24.61 12.32
C GLY A 218 -7.83 23.43 13.16
N ARG A 219 -6.70 23.58 13.85
CA ARG A 219 -6.09 22.54 14.67
C ARG A 219 -6.99 22.12 15.84
N TRP A 220 -7.63 23.06 16.54
CA TRP A 220 -8.52 22.77 17.65
C TRP A 220 -9.66 21.82 17.26
N LEU A 221 -10.28 22.09 16.10
CA LEU A 221 -11.35 21.24 15.56
C LEU A 221 -10.81 19.87 15.13
N SER A 222 -9.61 19.83 14.56
CA SER A 222 -8.98 18.59 14.05
C SER A 222 -8.55 17.65 15.17
N ILE A 223 -8.19 18.18 16.34
CA ILE A 223 -7.78 17.39 17.52
C ILE A 223 -8.97 16.63 18.14
N GLY A 224 -10.20 17.15 18.01
CA GLY A 224 -11.42 16.44 18.43
C GLY A 224 -11.58 16.22 19.94
N VAL A 225 -10.78 16.87 20.77
CA VAL A 225 -10.87 16.78 22.24
C VAL A 225 -12.06 17.62 22.73
N PRO A 226 -12.99 17.06 23.53
CA PRO A 226 -14.18 17.79 23.96
C PRO A 226 -13.87 18.90 24.99
N GLY A 227 -14.81 19.84 25.11
CA GLY A 227 -14.82 20.90 26.12
C GLY A 227 -14.57 22.31 25.57
N GLU A 228 -14.75 23.33 26.41
CA GLU A 228 -14.57 24.73 26.01
C GLU A 228 -13.12 25.20 26.10
N LEU A 229 -12.83 26.40 25.58
CA LEU A 229 -11.53 27.06 25.73
C LEU A 229 -11.44 27.81 27.07
N PRO A 230 -10.26 27.86 27.73
CA PRO A 230 -8.96 27.37 27.25
C PRO A 230 -8.85 25.85 27.32
N ALA A 231 -8.24 25.26 26.30
CA ALA A 231 -7.92 23.84 26.29
C ALA A 231 -6.41 23.65 26.38
N VAL A 232 -5.97 22.87 27.37
CA VAL A 232 -4.57 22.48 27.53
C VAL A 232 -4.50 20.99 27.23
N VAL A 233 -3.82 20.64 26.15
CA VAL A 233 -3.73 19.26 25.69
C VAL A 233 -2.28 18.85 25.51
N ARG A 234 -2.03 17.56 25.65
CA ARG A 234 -0.72 16.94 25.43
C ARG A 234 -0.90 15.71 24.58
N GLU A 235 0.00 15.51 23.63
CA GLU A 235 0.06 14.28 22.85
C GLU A 235 0.75 13.18 23.67
N VAL A 236 0.05 12.06 23.83
CA VAL A 236 0.53 10.86 24.52
C VAL A 236 0.22 9.67 23.63
N ASN A 237 1.25 8.95 23.18
CA ASN A 237 1.11 7.80 22.28
C ASN A 237 0.27 8.08 21.02
N GLY A 238 0.42 9.27 20.41
CA GLY A 238 -0.32 9.69 19.22
C GLY A 238 -1.77 10.10 19.49
N GLN A 239 -2.21 10.15 20.75
CA GLN A 239 -3.53 10.64 21.15
C GLN A 239 -3.41 11.95 21.93
N TRP A 240 -4.30 12.89 21.64
CA TRP A 240 -4.38 14.14 22.39
C TRP A 240 -5.21 13.97 23.66
N LEU A 241 -4.61 14.24 24.81
CA LEU A 241 -5.27 14.17 26.10
C LEU A 241 -5.34 15.55 26.75
N ARG A 242 -6.53 15.92 27.23
CA ARG A 242 -6.74 17.12 28.02
C ARG A 242 -6.09 16.96 29.40
N GLN A 243 -5.36 17.98 29.85
CA GLN A 243 -4.76 18.05 31.19
C GLN A 243 -5.73 18.64 32.21
#